data_AF-A0AAE6WJV1-F1
#
_entry.id   AF-A0AAE6WJV1-F1
#
_cell.length_a   1.000
_cell.length_b   1.000
_cell.length_c   1.000
_cell.angle_alpha   90.00
_cell.angle_beta   90.00
_cell.angle_gamma   90.00
#
_symmetry.space_group_name_H-M   'P 1'
#
loop_
_entity.id
_entity.type
_entity.pdbx_description
1 polymer ?
#
loop_
_entity_poly.entity_id
_entity_poly.type
_entity_poly.pdbx_seq_one_letter_code
_entity_poly.pdbx_strand_id
1 'polypeptide(L)'
;MKNNLKKSSVRLASLGLVTAIALSGGLQVSANENPAQNTVAQNQDSAGLYAGGYKKITASEALADKDVKAAIDRVYAQFPETKSYEINAYEDVVSKGEYDKYVIRLEKDSENFFHFAVDAKTGKVSYTIQSLTATEVLSYAKSGIDKIYALYPETKSYEITSVNVIDNYVSNFSRYNITFSEKDSKRSITFGINAKTGEIITPKKKEV
;
A
#
# COMPACT_ATOMS: atom_id res chain seq x y z
N MET A 1 10.26 11.61 33.30
CA MET A 1 10.12 10.44 32.41
C MET A 1 9.39 10.88 31.15
N LYS A 2 10.04 10.78 29.98
CA LYS A 2 9.44 11.11 28.69
C LYS A 2 8.61 9.91 28.22
N ASN A 3 7.32 10.11 28.01
CA ASN A 3 6.44 9.09 27.45
C ASN A 3 6.80 8.87 25.99
N ASN A 4 7.58 7.82 25.72
CA ASN A 4 7.78 7.30 24.37
C ASN A 4 6.48 6.64 23.92
N LEU A 5 5.60 7.43 23.29
CA LEU A 5 4.47 6.91 22.52
C LEU A 5 5.05 5.97 21.44
N LYS A 6 4.86 4.67 21.64
CA LYS A 6 5.24 3.64 20.67
C LYS A 6 4.59 3.97 19.33
N LYS A 7 5.41 4.12 18.29
CA LYS A 7 5.03 4.33 16.87
C LYS A 7 4.08 3.25 16.30
N SER A 8 3.78 2.19 17.05
CA SER A 8 3.10 0.97 16.58
C SER A 8 1.57 1.05 16.52
N SER A 9 0.93 2.09 17.07
CA SER A 9 -0.54 2.16 17.16
C SER A 9 -1.17 3.31 16.37
N VAL A 10 -0.36 4.13 15.69
CA VAL A 10 -0.81 5.36 15.02
C VAL A 10 -0.84 5.21 13.49
N ARG A 11 -0.22 4.17 12.94
CA ARG A 11 -0.18 3.93 11.50
C ARG A 11 -1.43 3.15 11.06
N LEU A 12 -2.52 3.86 10.77
CA LEU A 12 -3.39 3.70 9.58
C LEU A 12 -4.82 4.21 9.75
N ALA A 13 -5.34 4.36 10.97
CA ALA A 13 -6.69 4.85 11.18
C ALA A 13 -6.90 6.29 10.64
N SER A 14 -5.81 7.06 10.48
CA SER A 14 -5.84 8.46 10.04
C SER A 14 -6.02 8.67 8.54
N LEU A 15 -5.89 7.63 7.69
CA LEU A 15 -6.14 7.78 6.26
C LEU A 15 -7.64 7.72 5.90
N GLY A 16 -8.46 7.08 6.75
CA GLY A 16 -9.92 6.96 6.56
C GLY A 16 -10.79 7.87 7.44
N LEU A 17 -10.28 8.36 8.58
CA LEU A 17 -11.04 9.19 9.51
C LEU A 17 -10.77 10.69 9.31
N VAL A 18 -11.73 11.37 8.70
CA VAL A 18 -11.82 12.84 8.77
C VAL A 18 -12.19 13.20 10.21
N THR A 19 -11.19 13.50 11.03
CA THR A 19 -11.43 14.36 12.19
C THR A 19 -11.12 15.77 11.73
N ALA A 20 -12.15 16.60 11.56
CA ALA A 20 -12.00 18.01 11.27
C ALA A 20 -11.33 18.69 12.47
N ILE A 21 -10.01 18.75 12.48
CA ILE A 21 -9.27 19.65 13.35
C ILE A 21 -9.09 20.92 12.54
N ALA A 22 -9.90 21.93 12.85
CA ALA A 22 -9.69 23.29 12.38
C ALA A 22 -8.37 23.80 13.00
N LEU A 23 -7.27 23.64 12.28
CA LEU A 23 -6.03 24.36 12.54
C LEU A 23 -5.99 25.54 11.57
N SER A 24 -6.54 26.66 12.04
CA SER A 24 -6.27 27.98 11.48
C SER A 24 -4.78 28.26 11.60
N GLY A 25 -4.06 28.17 10.47
CA GLY A 25 -2.64 28.48 10.39
C GLY A 25 -2.10 27.98 9.06
N GLY A 26 -2.03 28.88 8.08
CA GLY A 26 -1.56 28.57 6.73
C GLY A 26 -0.14 28.00 6.74
N LEU A 27 -0.01 26.73 6.38
CA LEU A 27 1.24 26.14 5.92
C LEU A 27 1.14 26.04 4.40
N GLN A 28 1.53 27.12 3.72
CA GLN A 28 1.97 27.03 2.33
C GLN A 28 3.27 26.21 2.34
N VAL A 29 3.14 24.90 2.17
CA VAL A 29 4.25 24.04 1.78
C VAL A 29 4.10 23.85 0.29
N SER A 30 4.88 24.61 -0.47
CA SER A 30 5.07 24.38 -1.90
C SER A 30 5.57 22.94 -2.07
N ALA A 31 4.76 22.11 -2.71
CA ALA A 31 5.19 20.81 -3.21
C ALA A 31 6.24 21.08 -4.28
N ASN A 32 7.52 21.05 -3.89
CA ASN A 32 8.58 20.98 -4.87
C ASN A 32 8.49 19.58 -5.48
N GLU A 33 8.07 19.53 -6.73
CA GLU A 33 8.11 18.35 -7.58
C GLU A 33 9.49 17.71 -7.42
N ASN A 34 9.54 16.38 -7.23
CA ASN A 34 10.81 15.68 -7.18
C ASN A 34 11.48 15.88 -8.56
N PRO A 35 12.65 16.55 -8.66
CA PRO A 35 13.27 16.89 -9.94
C PRO A 35 13.73 15.66 -10.74
N ALA A 36 13.67 14.46 -10.16
CA ALA A 36 13.91 13.20 -10.83
C ALA A 36 12.66 12.60 -11.54
N GLN A 37 11.49 13.25 -11.45
CA GLN A 37 10.31 12.77 -12.16
C GLN A 37 10.48 12.95 -13.66
N ASN A 38 10.49 11.83 -14.37
CA ASN A 38 10.51 11.83 -15.82
C ASN A 38 9.15 12.33 -16.31
N THR A 39 9.10 13.57 -16.81
CA THR A 39 7.88 14.24 -17.29
C THR A 39 7.37 13.68 -18.61
N VAL A 40 8.11 12.75 -19.21
CA VAL A 40 7.73 12.09 -20.45
C VAL A 40 6.94 10.85 -20.08
N ALA A 41 5.68 10.77 -20.55
CA ALA A 41 4.97 9.49 -20.66
C ALA A 41 5.90 8.55 -21.44
N GLN A 42 6.68 7.73 -20.74
CA GLN A 42 7.58 6.78 -21.39
C GLN A 42 6.74 6.01 -22.38
N ASN A 43 7.11 6.18 -23.66
CA ASN A 43 6.50 5.66 -24.87
C ASN A 43 5.25 4.83 -24.60
N GLN A 44 4.09 5.40 -24.95
CA GLN A 44 2.81 4.71 -24.95
C GLN A 44 3.00 3.29 -25.52
N ASP A 45 3.18 2.31 -24.63
CA ASP A 45 2.90 0.92 -24.94
C ASP A 45 1.37 0.85 -25.08
N SER A 46 0.98 1.23 -26.30
CA SER A 46 -0.16 0.81 -27.08
C SER A 46 -1.41 0.45 -26.28
N ALA A 47 -2.33 1.42 -26.16
CA ALA A 47 -3.80 1.21 -26.19
C ALA A 47 -4.42 0.10 -25.31
N GLY A 48 -3.66 -0.50 -24.40
CA GLY A 48 -4.00 -1.70 -23.67
C GLY A 48 -4.42 -1.34 -22.27
N LEU A 49 -5.65 -1.70 -21.91
CA LEU A 49 -6.13 -1.58 -20.55
C LEU A 49 -5.33 -2.54 -19.66
N TYR A 50 -4.76 -2.02 -18.58
CA TYR A 50 -4.12 -2.82 -17.54
C TYR A 50 -5.21 -3.42 -16.63
N ALA A 51 -5.01 -4.69 -16.25
CA ALA A 51 -5.72 -5.43 -15.21
C ALA A 51 -7.15 -4.93 -14.89
N GLY A 52 -8.08 -5.07 -15.84
CA GLY A 52 -9.51 -4.85 -15.58
C GLY A 52 -10.07 -3.46 -15.93
N GLY A 53 -9.36 -2.63 -16.70
CA GLY A 53 -9.94 -1.40 -17.26
C GLY A 53 -9.16 -0.12 -17.00
N TYR A 54 -7.90 -0.22 -16.56
CA TYR A 54 -7.10 0.95 -16.21
C TYR A 54 -6.22 1.43 -17.36
N LYS A 55 -6.17 2.74 -17.57
CA LYS A 55 -5.26 3.41 -18.50
C LYS A 55 -4.11 4.04 -17.72
N LYS A 56 -2.85 3.78 -18.12
CA LYS A 56 -1.69 4.48 -17.56
C LYS A 56 -1.74 5.97 -17.97
N ILE A 57 -1.55 6.86 -17.00
CA ILE A 57 -1.47 8.32 -17.19
C ILE A 57 -0.15 8.85 -16.63
N THR A 58 0.23 10.06 -17.01
CA THR A 58 1.42 10.71 -16.47
C THR A 58 1.23 11.12 -15.01
N ALA A 59 2.36 11.27 -14.29
CA ALA A 59 2.35 11.77 -12.92
C ALA A 59 1.74 13.19 -12.83
N SER A 60 2.02 14.05 -13.82
CA SER A 60 1.48 15.42 -13.86
C SER A 60 -0.03 15.43 -14.10
N GLU A 61 -0.56 14.59 -14.99
CA GLU A 61 -2.01 14.42 -15.18
C GLU A 61 -2.68 13.96 -13.88
N ALA A 62 -2.10 12.98 -13.17
CA ALA A 62 -2.64 12.51 -11.91
C ALA A 62 -2.58 13.59 -10.81
N LEU A 63 -1.48 14.34 -10.71
CA LEU A 63 -1.29 15.40 -9.71
C LEU A 63 -2.14 16.65 -9.96
N ALA A 64 -2.68 16.83 -11.17
CA ALA A 64 -3.65 17.88 -11.46
C ALA A 64 -5.00 17.62 -10.78
N ASP A 65 -5.31 16.37 -10.43
CA ASP A 65 -6.48 16.02 -9.63
C ASP A 65 -6.23 16.33 -8.14
N LYS A 66 -7.11 17.16 -7.56
CA LYS A 66 -6.99 17.63 -6.17
C LYS A 66 -7.03 16.49 -5.14
N ASP A 67 -7.78 15.42 -5.41
CA ASP A 67 -7.99 14.33 -4.47
C ASP A 67 -6.79 13.38 -4.49
N VAL A 68 -6.23 13.12 -5.69
CA VAL A 68 -4.95 12.43 -5.86
C VAL A 68 -3.83 13.21 -5.18
N LYS A 69 -3.72 14.52 -5.45
CA LYS A 69 -2.69 15.35 -4.82
C LYS A 69 -2.80 15.31 -3.29
N ALA A 70 -4.00 15.47 -2.74
CA ALA A 70 -4.22 15.42 -1.30
C ALA A 70 -3.88 14.03 -0.70
N ALA A 71 -4.16 12.94 -1.42
CA ALA A 71 -3.80 11.59 -0.99
C ALA A 71 -2.27 11.42 -0.95
N ILE A 72 -1.55 11.85 -2.00
CA ILE A 72 -0.07 11.79 -2.05
C ILE A 72 0.55 12.63 -0.95
N ASP A 73 0.08 13.86 -0.74
CA ASP A 73 0.59 14.73 0.32
C ASP A 73 0.47 14.07 1.71
N ARG A 74 -0.63 13.34 1.96
CA ARG A 74 -0.81 12.57 3.21
C ARG A 74 0.15 11.39 3.30
N VAL A 75 0.36 10.65 2.22
CA VAL A 75 1.33 9.56 2.18
C VAL A 75 2.73 10.09 2.48
N TYR A 76 3.14 11.19 1.83
CA TYR A 76 4.42 11.86 2.08
C TYR A 76 4.59 12.40 3.49
N ALA A 77 3.50 12.81 4.15
CA ALA A 77 3.56 13.24 5.55
C ALA A 77 3.78 12.06 6.51
N GLN A 78 3.20 10.89 6.21
CA GLN A 78 3.30 9.69 7.07
C GLN A 78 4.53 8.82 6.78
N PHE A 79 4.95 8.80 5.52
CA PHE A 79 6.03 7.98 4.95
C PHE A 79 6.94 8.85 4.08
N PRO A 80 7.73 9.76 4.67
CA PRO A 80 8.53 10.74 3.92
C PRO A 80 9.52 10.13 2.91
N GLU A 81 9.96 8.88 3.13
CA GLU A 81 10.81 8.11 2.22
C GLU A 81 10.19 7.96 0.82
N THR A 82 8.86 7.90 0.73
CA THR A 82 8.15 7.72 -0.54
C THR A 82 8.23 8.94 -1.47
N LYS A 83 8.70 10.10 -0.98
CA LYS A 83 8.93 11.29 -1.81
C LYS A 83 9.96 11.07 -2.91
N SER A 84 10.92 10.16 -2.69
CA SER A 84 11.92 9.82 -3.70
C SER A 84 11.44 8.73 -4.69
N TYR A 85 10.23 8.19 -4.52
CA TYR A 85 9.73 7.09 -5.35
C TYR A 85 9.15 7.64 -6.66
N GLU A 86 9.18 6.81 -7.71
CA GLU A 86 8.53 7.11 -8.97
C GLU A 86 7.01 7.01 -8.81
N ILE A 87 6.28 7.95 -9.44
CA ILE A 87 4.81 7.93 -9.46
C ILE A 87 4.35 7.23 -10.74
N ASN A 88 3.85 6.01 -10.62
CA ASN A 88 3.12 5.30 -11.66
C ASN A 88 1.62 5.46 -11.39
N ALA A 89 0.91 6.20 -12.25
CA ALA A 89 -0.50 6.49 -12.10
C ALA A 89 -1.36 5.80 -13.15
N TYR A 90 -2.52 5.31 -12.73
CA TYR A 90 -3.47 4.59 -13.56
C TYR A 90 -4.88 5.10 -13.29
N GLU A 91 -5.62 5.42 -14.35
CA GLU A 91 -6.99 5.91 -14.30
C GLU A 91 -7.96 4.80 -14.72
N ASP A 92 -9.03 4.58 -13.96
CA ASP A 92 -10.12 3.70 -14.39
C ASP A 92 -10.94 4.40 -15.49
N VAL A 93 -10.98 3.78 -16.68
CA VAL A 93 -11.70 4.31 -17.84
C VAL A 93 -12.93 3.47 -18.21
N VAL A 94 -13.23 2.40 -17.46
CA VAL A 94 -14.30 1.45 -17.79
C VAL A 94 -15.47 1.54 -16.81
N SER A 95 -15.21 1.68 -15.52
CA SER A 95 -16.25 1.53 -14.50
C SER A 95 -17.09 2.78 -14.26
N LYS A 96 -16.85 3.86 -15.03
CA LYS A 96 -17.63 5.12 -15.00
C LYS A 96 -17.92 5.65 -13.59
N GLY A 97 -16.98 5.50 -12.66
CA GLY A 97 -17.09 5.98 -11.29
C GLY A 97 -17.79 5.05 -10.30
N GLU A 98 -17.97 3.76 -10.65
CA GLU A 98 -18.49 2.76 -9.71
C GLU A 98 -17.45 2.30 -8.68
N TYR A 99 -16.16 2.30 -9.06
CA TYR A 99 -15.03 1.85 -8.23
C TYR A 99 -14.00 2.99 -8.03
N ASP A 100 -12.72 2.63 -7.92
CA ASP A 100 -11.62 3.56 -7.78
C ASP A 100 -11.41 4.37 -9.07
N LYS A 101 -11.27 5.69 -8.94
CA LYS A 101 -10.94 6.58 -10.07
C LYS A 101 -9.48 6.43 -10.47
N TYR A 102 -8.60 6.36 -9.48
CA TYR A 102 -7.16 6.25 -9.70
C TYR A 102 -6.56 5.15 -8.84
N VAL A 103 -5.58 4.45 -9.41
CA VAL A 103 -4.60 3.65 -8.69
C VAL A 103 -3.25 4.33 -8.86
N ILE A 104 -2.64 4.69 -7.74
CA ILE A 104 -1.32 5.33 -7.70
C ILE A 104 -0.34 4.36 -7.07
N ARG A 105 0.80 4.17 -7.73
CA ARG A 105 1.92 3.37 -7.23
C ARG A 105 3.13 4.27 -7.07
N LEU A 106 3.58 4.38 -5.83
CA LEU A 106 4.86 4.97 -5.50
C LEU A 106 5.87 3.83 -5.41
N GLU A 107 6.77 3.71 -6.37
CA GLU A 107 7.70 2.58 -6.47
C GLU A 107 9.14 3.08 -6.60
N LYS A 108 10.05 2.51 -5.82
CA LYS A 108 11.50 2.63 -6.02
C LYS A 108 12.06 1.36 -6.65
N ASP A 109 11.57 0.21 -6.18
CA ASP A 109 11.88 -1.13 -6.65
C ASP A 109 10.79 -2.10 -6.16
N SER A 110 10.94 -3.40 -6.40
CA SER A 110 9.96 -4.42 -6.01
C SER A 110 9.79 -4.63 -4.51
N GLU A 111 10.73 -4.16 -3.69
CA GLU A 111 10.72 -4.30 -2.24
C GLU A 111 10.33 -3.00 -1.54
N ASN A 112 10.48 -1.87 -2.21
CA ASN A 112 10.23 -0.52 -1.69
C ASN A 112 9.12 0.15 -2.48
N PHE A 113 7.88 -0.03 -2.01
CA PHE A 113 6.70 0.51 -2.67
C PHE A 113 5.57 0.89 -1.71
N PHE A 114 4.75 1.83 -2.15
CA PHE A 114 3.51 2.24 -1.51
C PHE A 114 2.45 2.49 -2.57
N HIS A 115 1.42 1.64 -2.60
CA HIS A 115 0.30 1.75 -3.53
C HIS A 115 -0.94 2.20 -2.79
N PHE A 116 -1.77 2.97 -3.46
CA PHE A 116 -3.08 3.34 -2.95
C PHE A 116 -4.04 3.62 -4.09
N ALA A 117 -5.33 3.53 -3.81
CA ALA A 117 -6.36 3.93 -4.75
C ALA A 117 -7.25 5.03 -4.19
N VAL A 118 -7.77 5.87 -5.08
CA VAL A 118 -8.65 6.99 -4.78
C VAL A 118 -10.04 6.64 -5.30
N ASP A 119 -11.01 6.54 -4.39
CA ASP A 119 -12.40 6.24 -4.69
C ASP A 119 -13.04 7.34 -5.55
N ALA A 120 -13.73 6.95 -6.63
CA ALA A 120 -14.27 7.91 -7.58
C ALA A 120 -15.41 8.78 -7.04
N LYS A 121 -16.14 8.29 -6.04
CA LYS A 121 -17.32 8.98 -5.50
C LYS A 121 -16.95 9.94 -4.38
N THR A 122 -15.97 9.57 -3.57
CA THR A 122 -15.63 10.26 -2.33
C THR A 122 -14.32 11.03 -2.40
N GLY A 123 -13.46 10.76 -3.39
CA GLY A 123 -12.12 11.34 -3.48
C GLY A 123 -11.20 10.92 -2.32
N LYS A 124 -11.60 9.89 -1.54
CA LYS A 124 -10.83 9.36 -0.41
C LYS A 124 -10.02 8.15 -0.83
N VAL A 125 -9.00 7.83 -0.05
CA VAL A 125 -8.25 6.59 -0.24
C VAL A 125 -9.15 5.40 0.11
N SER A 126 -9.34 4.47 -0.83
CA SER A 126 -10.18 3.28 -0.67
C SER A 126 -9.39 2.07 -0.16
N TYR A 127 -8.15 1.92 -0.61
CA TYR A 127 -7.21 0.94 -0.08
C TYR A 127 -5.76 1.40 -0.20
N THR A 128 -4.88 0.78 0.58
CA THR A 128 -3.42 0.88 0.48
C THR A 128 -2.77 -0.49 0.41
N ILE A 129 -1.62 -0.58 -0.26
CA ILE A 129 -0.69 -1.70 -0.18
C ILE A 129 0.69 -1.13 0.10
N GLN A 130 1.26 -1.46 1.25
CA GLN A 130 2.55 -0.94 1.68
C GLN A 130 3.54 -2.09 1.84
N SER A 131 4.73 -1.95 1.24
CA SER A 131 5.81 -2.88 1.53
C SER A 131 6.32 -2.72 2.96
N LEU A 132 6.69 -3.84 3.58
CA LEU A 132 7.25 -3.89 4.92
C LEU A 132 8.55 -4.67 4.90
N THR A 133 9.41 -4.39 5.87
CA THR A 133 10.58 -5.22 6.11
C THR A 133 10.21 -6.50 6.88
N ALA A 134 11.04 -7.54 6.75
CA ALA A 134 10.91 -8.75 7.55
C ALA A 134 10.90 -8.45 9.06
N THR A 135 11.73 -7.49 9.51
CA THR A 135 11.80 -7.09 10.92
C THR A 135 10.50 -6.44 11.41
N GLU A 136 9.90 -5.58 10.60
CA GLU A 136 8.62 -4.93 10.95
C GLU A 136 7.51 -5.95 11.12
N VAL A 137 7.38 -6.91 10.21
CA VAL A 137 6.28 -7.89 10.29
C VAL A 137 6.49 -8.90 11.41
N LEU A 138 7.74 -9.27 11.71
CA LEU A 138 8.06 -10.08 12.88
C LEU A 138 7.62 -9.39 14.18
N SER A 139 7.60 -8.05 14.21
CA SER A 139 7.07 -7.28 15.33
C SER A 139 5.55 -7.15 15.30
N TYR A 140 4.95 -6.77 14.17
CA TYR A 140 3.52 -6.42 14.09
C TYR A 140 2.61 -7.65 14.03
N ALA A 141 3.06 -8.73 13.38
CA ALA A 141 2.28 -9.94 13.14
C ALA A 141 2.82 -11.15 13.92
N LYS A 142 3.57 -10.93 15.01
CA LYS A 142 4.27 -11.99 15.75
C LYS A 142 3.39 -13.19 16.05
N SER A 143 2.19 -12.97 16.59
CA SER A 143 1.27 -14.07 16.94
C SER A 143 0.87 -14.91 15.74
N GLY A 144 0.61 -14.29 14.59
CA GLY A 144 0.28 -15.03 13.36
C GLY A 144 1.50 -15.77 12.79
N ILE A 145 2.70 -15.18 12.88
CA ILE A 145 3.94 -15.83 12.45
C ILE A 145 4.27 -17.05 13.35
N ASP A 146 4.09 -16.92 14.67
CA ASP A 146 4.27 -18.04 15.60
C ASP A 146 3.31 -19.20 15.25
N LYS A 147 2.07 -18.91 14.86
CA LYS A 147 1.10 -19.91 14.38
C LYS A 147 1.54 -20.55 13.06
N ILE A 148 2.09 -19.78 12.12
CA ILE A 148 2.64 -20.31 10.87
C ILE A 148 3.76 -21.30 11.19
N TYR A 149 4.70 -20.92 12.06
CA TYR A 149 5.80 -21.78 12.49
C TYR A 149 5.36 -23.03 13.25
N ALA A 150 4.19 -23.02 13.89
CA ALA A 150 3.61 -24.19 14.53
C ALA A 150 2.95 -25.14 13.50
N LEU A 151 2.24 -24.59 12.52
CA LEU A 151 1.52 -25.37 11.49
C LEU A 151 2.44 -25.85 10.35
N TYR A 152 3.48 -25.08 10.03
CA TYR A 152 4.43 -25.32 8.94
C TYR A 152 5.87 -25.14 9.46
N PRO A 153 6.39 -26.07 10.29
CA PRO A 153 7.68 -25.91 10.94
C PRO A 153 8.87 -25.71 9.99
N GLU A 154 8.78 -26.18 8.74
CA GLU A 154 9.79 -25.98 7.70
C GLU A 154 10.02 -24.50 7.38
N THR A 155 9.01 -23.64 7.59
CA THR A 155 9.15 -22.21 7.34
C THR A 155 10.11 -21.52 8.32
N LYS A 156 10.48 -22.17 9.43
CA LYS A 156 11.50 -21.67 10.37
C LYS A 156 12.90 -21.59 9.76
N SER A 157 13.19 -22.43 8.77
CA SER A 157 14.47 -22.40 8.04
C SER A 157 14.42 -21.53 6.78
N TYR A 158 13.27 -20.92 6.48
CA TYR A 158 13.07 -20.08 5.30
C TYR A 158 13.27 -18.61 5.66
N GLU A 159 13.72 -17.82 4.69
CA GLU A 159 13.85 -16.38 4.82
C GLU A 159 12.54 -15.70 4.43
N ILE A 160 12.18 -14.63 5.15
CA ILE A 160 11.06 -13.77 4.74
C ILE A 160 11.59 -12.84 3.63
N THR A 161 11.17 -13.09 2.40
CA THR A 161 11.69 -12.41 1.19
C THR A 161 10.76 -11.35 0.63
N SER A 162 9.48 -11.38 1.00
CA SER A 162 8.54 -10.34 0.61
C SER A 162 7.48 -10.17 1.68
N VAL A 163 7.20 -8.91 2.01
CA VAL A 163 6.13 -8.56 2.93
C VAL A 163 5.42 -7.31 2.44
N ASN A 164 4.09 -7.36 2.51
CA ASN A 164 3.29 -6.17 2.41
C ASN A 164 2.08 -6.25 3.35
N VAL A 165 1.55 -5.10 3.71
CA VAL A 165 0.24 -4.97 4.35
C VAL A 165 -0.75 -4.39 3.34
N ILE A 166 -1.94 -4.98 3.28
CA ILE A 166 -3.08 -4.47 2.52
C ILE A 166 -4.11 -3.97 3.53
N ASP A 167 -4.55 -2.74 3.34
CA ASP A 167 -5.63 -2.15 4.12
C ASP A 167 -6.71 -1.66 3.18
N ASN A 168 -7.91 -2.22 3.33
CA ASN A 168 -9.08 -1.86 2.55
C ASN A 168 -10.07 -1.15 3.49
N TYR A 169 -10.21 0.16 3.30
CA TYR A 169 -11.04 1.01 4.15
C TYR A 169 -12.53 0.84 3.86
N VAL A 170 -12.88 0.43 2.64
CA VAL A 170 -14.29 0.20 2.23
C VAL A 170 -14.87 -1.05 2.91
N SER A 171 -14.12 -2.15 2.90
CA SER A 171 -14.52 -3.43 3.53
C SER A 171 -14.02 -3.60 4.96
N ASN A 172 -13.33 -2.59 5.51
CA ASN A 172 -12.74 -2.59 6.85
C ASN A 172 -11.84 -3.82 7.11
N PHE A 173 -11.07 -4.20 6.09
CA PHE A 173 -10.22 -5.38 6.06
C PHE A 173 -8.75 -4.98 6.08
N SER A 174 -7.93 -5.74 6.82
CA SER A 174 -6.49 -5.55 6.83
C SER A 174 -5.77 -6.89 6.92
N ARG A 175 -4.73 -7.08 6.11
CA ARG A 175 -3.97 -8.34 6.01
C ARG A 175 -2.50 -8.10 5.72
N TYR A 176 -1.64 -8.79 6.44
CA TYR A 176 -0.25 -9.00 6.06
C TYR A 176 -0.13 -10.15 5.07
N ASN A 177 0.60 -9.94 3.98
CA ASN A 177 1.09 -10.99 3.10
C ASN A 177 2.57 -11.21 3.41
N ILE A 178 2.93 -12.45 3.71
CA ILE A 178 4.30 -12.81 4.08
C ILE A 178 4.73 -13.98 3.21
N THR A 179 5.78 -13.77 2.43
CA THR A 179 6.40 -14.81 1.61
C THR A 179 7.65 -15.33 2.30
N PHE A 180 7.68 -16.63 2.57
CA PHE A 180 8.84 -17.37 3.04
C PHE A 180 9.47 -18.08 1.84
N SER A 181 10.75 -17.86 1.60
CA SER A 181 11.51 -18.57 0.56
C SER A 181 12.58 -19.44 1.17
N GLU A 182 12.68 -20.67 0.65
CA GLU A 182 13.78 -21.56 0.99
C GLU A 182 15.07 -21.07 0.34
N LYS A 183 16.15 -21.06 1.12
CA LYS A 183 17.46 -20.64 0.63
C LYS A 183 17.91 -21.55 -0.52
N ASP A 184 18.49 -20.96 -1.56
CA ASP A 184 19.03 -21.65 -2.73
C ASP A 184 18.00 -22.50 -3.52
N SER A 185 16.71 -22.22 -3.33
CA SER A 185 15.58 -22.95 -3.93
C SER A 185 14.57 -21.97 -4.52
N LYS A 186 13.81 -22.43 -5.53
CA LYS A 186 12.67 -21.68 -6.06
C LYS A 186 11.40 -21.87 -5.21
N ARG A 187 11.47 -22.70 -4.17
CA ARG A 187 10.35 -22.98 -3.29
C ARG A 187 10.07 -21.76 -2.41
N SER A 188 8.85 -21.24 -2.53
CA SER A 188 8.34 -20.19 -1.67
C SER A 188 6.90 -20.48 -1.26
N ILE A 189 6.50 -19.98 -0.11
CA ILE A 189 5.15 -20.13 0.42
C ILE A 189 4.69 -18.77 0.94
N THR A 190 3.52 -18.32 0.48
CA THR A 190 2.92 -17.06 0.92
C THR A 190 1.76 -17.33 1.86
N PHE A 191 1.75 -16.66 3.00
CA PHE A 191 0.65 -16.69 3.97
C PHE A 191 0.00 -15.32 4.09
N GLY A 192 -1.33 -15.32 4.22
CA GLY A 192 -2.08 -14.16 4.67
C GLY A 192 -2.31 -14.23 6.17
N ILE A 193 -2.06 -13.13 6.89
CA ILE A 193 -2.42 -12.99 8.32
C ILE A 193 -3.37 -11.80 8.45
N ASN A 194 -4.54 -12.03 9.03
CA ASN A 194 -5.45 -10.94 9.36
C ASN A 194 -4.77 -9.99 10.36
N ALA A 195 -4.60 -8.71 10.00
CA ALA A 195 -3.80 -7.79 10.80
C ALA A 195 -4.47 -7.41 12.13
N LYS A 196 -5.80 -7.58 12.25
CA LYS A 196 -6.54 -7.30 13.48
C LYS A 196 -6.52 -8.47 14.46
N THR A 197 -6.67 -9.68 13.95
CA THR A 197 -6.82 -10.88 14.80
C THR A 197 -5.55 -11.71 14.94
N GLY A 198 -4.57 -11.52 14.04
CA GLY A 198 -3.40 -12.39 13.95
C GLY A 198 -3.72 -13.80 13.46
N GLU A 199 -4.93 -14.05 12.95
CA GLU A 199 -5.32 -15.35 12.40
C GLU A 199 -4.76 -15.54 10.99
N ILE A 200 -4.32 -16.77 10.70
CA ILE A 200 -3.90 -17.15 9.36
C ILE A 200 -5.14 -17.26 8.48
N ILE A 201 -5.14 -16.54 7.37
CA ILE A 201 -6.20 -16.59 6.37
C ILE A 201 -5.90 -17.78 5.47
N THR A 202 -6.54 -18.91 5.78
CA THR A 202 -6.55 -20.06 4.89
C THR A 202 -7.47 -19.77 3.70
N PRO A 203 -7.08 -20.13 2.47
CA PRO A 203 -8.01 -20.13 1.36
C PRO A 203 -9.18 -21.03 1.76
N LYS A 204 -10.43 -20.54 1.67
CA LYS A 204 -11.59 -21.42 1.77
C LYS A 204 -11.39 -22.54 0.76
N LYS A 205 -11.35 -23.81 1.22
CA LYS A 205 -11.51 -24.94 0.32
C LYS A 205 -12.81 -24.68 -0.45
N LYS A 206 -12.70 -24.49 -1.76
CA LYS A 206 -13.88 -24.70 -2.61
C LYS A 206 -14.19 -26.19 -2.47
N GLU A 207 -15.29 -26.51 -1.81
CA GLU A 207 -15.90 -27.83 -2.00
C GLU A 207 -16.18 -27.93 -3.50
N VAL A 208 -15.61 -28.97 -4.12
CA VAL A 208 -15.82 -29.33 -5.52
C VAL A 208 -17.07 -30.18 -5.60
#